data_AF-A0A8H6RIA0-F1
#
_entry.id   AF-A0A8H6RIA0-F1
#
_cell.length_a   1.000
_cell.length_b   1.000
_cell.length_c   1.000
_cell.angle_alpha   90.00
_cell.angle_beta   90.00
_cell.angle_gamma   90.00
#
_symmetry.space_group_name_H-M   'P 1'
#
loop_
_entity.id
_entity.type
_entity.pdbx_description
1 polymer ?
#
loop_
_entity_poly.entity_id
_entity_poly.type
_entity_poly.pdbx_seq_one_letter_code
_entity_poly.pdbx_strand_id
1 'polypeptide(L)'
;MALPQDHIRAIDQLRSRLAQLSSSIAHLKGQLESNDPLPSWPTLQAASTALGSHMGELAQTLNAQRQLFTSLHPYPLPSFPGNTQEGLLQQLLRKKPEPRAEEWIEETLKIDAEDEKAENGVGVTRGTAAIPSDDETRDLWEWAGATTAGKIVEMEESGLLDDYYSVKERREGIQNVVTGLKRQLDDSSSAGGTPKSEEDVKMEDEDESKEDQKLTEIGLDPSKPPMPLEQLLRLESGA
;
A
#
# COMPACT_ATOMS: atom_id res chain seq x y z
N MET A 1 -44.92 5.84 4.93
CA MET A 1 -44.65 4.39 4.87
C MET A 1 -43.36 4.17 5.63
N ALA A 2 -43.37 3.43 6.74
CA ALA A 2 -42.16 3.19 7.52
C ALA A 2 -41.22 2.27 6.72
N LEU A 3 -39.93 2.59 6.65
CA LEU A 3 -38.94 1.72 6.03
C LEU A 3 -38.88 0.40 6.81
N PRO A 4 -38.71 -0.75 6.14
CA PRO A 4 -38.53 -2.03 6.82
C PRO A 4 -37.24 -1.99 7.66
N GLN A 5 -37.26 -2.70 8.80
CA GLN A 5 -36.17 -2.65 9.79
C GLN A 5 -34.81 -3.04 9.20
N ASP A 6 -34.79 -3.98 8.25
CA ASP A 6 -33.57 -4.42 7.59
C ASP A 6 -32.93 -3.31 6.75
N HIS A 7 -33.75 -2.44 6.14
CA HIS A 7 -33.24 -1.30 5.38
C HIS A 7 -32.62 -0.24 6.30
N ILE A 8 -33.18 -0.08 7.50
CA ILE A 8 -32.63 0.85 8.49
C ILE A 8 -31.27 0.34 8.98
N ARG A 9 -31.16 -0.96 9.27
CA ARG A 9 -29.88 -1.59 9.65
C ARG A 9 -28.81 -1.43 8.57
N ALA A 10 -29.20 -1.61 7.31
CA ALA A 10 -28.33 -1.41 6.15
C ALA A 10 -27.77 0.01 6.08
N ILE A 11 -28.63 1.02 6.23
CA ILE A 11 -28.23 2.43 6.23
C ILE A 11 -27.34 2.75 7.44
N ASP A 12 -27.66 2.24 8.63
CA ASP A 12 -26.85 2.44 9.83
C ASP A 12 -25.46 1.80 9.71
N GLN A 13 -25.36 0.62 9.06
CA GLN A 13 -24.09 -0.03 8.76
C GLN A 13 -23.24 0.85 7.82
N LEU A 14 -23.84 1.36 6.74
CA LEU A 14 -23.16 2.28 5.82
C LEU A 14 -22.73 3.57 6.53
N ARG A 15 -23.57 4.13 7.39
CA ARG A 15 -23.23 5.30 8.22
C ARG A 15 -22.02 5.03 9.11
N SER A 16 -21.98 3.87 9.76
CA SER A 16 -20.85 3.50 10.61
C SER A 16 -19.54 3.40 9.82
N ARG A 17 -19.56 2.80 8.63
CA ARG A 17 -18.37 2.71 7.75
C ARG A 17 -17.92 4.07 7.23
N LEU A 18 -18.85 4.93 6.81
CA LEU A 18 -18.53 6.31 6.41
C LEU A 18 -17.92 7.13 7.55
N ALA A 19 -18.41 6.95 8.78
CA ALA A 19 -17.84 7.62 9.94
C ALA A 19 -16.41 7.15 10.24
N GLN A 20 -16.13 5.85 10.10
CA GLN A 20 -14.78 5.29 10.24
C GLN A 20 -13.83 5.87 9.18
N LEU A 21 -14.24 5.89 7.91
CA LEU A 21 -13.45 6.48 6.82
C LEU A 21 -13.18 7.97 7.10
N SER A 22 -14.22 8.74 7.46
CA SER A 22 -14.07 10.16 7.79
C SER A 22 -13.10 10.39 8.94
N SER A 23 -13.19 9.59 10.00
CA SER A 23 -12.27 9.68 11.13
C SER A 23 -10.83 9.31 10.74
N SER A 24 -10.63 8.33 9.86
CA SER A 24 -9.29 7.94 9.37
C SER A 24 -8.66 9.02 8.48
N ILE A 25 -9.46 9.69 7.64
CA ILE A 25 -9.01 10.84 6.83
C ILE A 25 -8.66 12.02 7.73
N ALA A 26 -9.49 12.33 8.73
CA ALA A 26 -9.23 13.38 9.69
C ALA A 26 -7.96 13.10 10.50
N HIS A 27 -7.71 11.84 10.86
CA HIS A 27 -6.49 11.42 11.53
C HIS A 27 -5.26 11.61 10.65
N LEU A 28 -5.30 11.15 9.39
CA LEU A 28 -4.20 11.34 8.44
C LEU A 28 -3.91 12.83 8.21
N LYS A 29 -4.96 13.64 8.04
CA LYS A 29 -4.82 15.09 7.90
C LYS A 29 -4.17 15.70 9.14
N GLY A 30 -4.64 15.32 10.34
CA GLY A 30 -4.07 15.79 11.60
C GLY A 30 -2.60 15.39 11.76
N GLN A 31 -2.22 14.17 11.36
CA GLN A 31 -0.82 13.75 11.34
C GLN A 31 0.02 14.57 10.37
N LEU A 32 -0.51 14.93 9.21
CA LEU A 32 0.21 15.73 8.22
C LEU A 32 0.39 17.19 8.68
N GLU A 33 -0.63 17.76 9.32
CA GLU A 33 -0.60 19.15 9.79
C GLU A 33 0.22 19.32 11.09
N SER A 34 0.31 18.28 11.92
CA SER A 34 0.98 18.35 13.24
C SER A 34 2.47 17.97 13.21
N ASN A 35 2.91 17.21 12.20
CA ASN A 35 4.30 16.77 12.10
C ASN A 35 5.06 17.66 11.10
N ASP A 36 5.95 18.49 11.64
CA ASP A 36 7.02 19.16 10.89
C ASP A 36 8.36 18.76 11.54
N PRO A 37 9.18 17.89 10.93
CA PRO A 37 9.13 17.41 9.54
C PRO A 37 8.03 16.36 9.29
N LEU A 38 7.77 16.08 8.00
CA LEU A 38 6.80 15.08 7.54
C LEU A 38 6.95 13.74 8.28
N PRO A 39 5.83 13.04 8.54
CA PRO A 39 5.85 11.74 9.21
C PRO A 39 6.68 10.73 8.41
N SER A 40 7.26 9.76 9.11
CA SER A 40 8.10 8.73 8.47
C SER A 40 7.31 7.91 7.45
N TRP A 41 7.94 7.52 6.35
CA TRP A 41 7.27 6.75 5.28
C TRP A 41 6.46 5.53 5.77
N PRO A 42 6.96 4.70 6.71
CA PRO A 42 6.18 3.56 7.22
C PRO A 42 4.86 3.98 7.87
N THR A 43 4.83 5.14 8.55
CA THR A 43 3.60 5.63 9.19
C THR A 43 2.59 6.12 8.15
N LEU A 44 3.05 6.78 7.09
CA LEU A 44 2.20 7.18 5.96
C LEU A 44 1.65 5.95 5.23
N GLN A 45 2.48 4.93 5.00
CA GLN A 45 2.08 3.67 4.39
C GLN A 45 1.05 2.93 5.26
N ALA A 46 1.23 2.87 6.57
CA ALA A 46 0.26 2.28 7.49
C ALA A 46 -1.08 3.03 7.44
N ALA A 47 -1.06 4.37 7.41
CA ALA A 47 -2.28 5.16 7.31
C ALA A 47 -2.99 5.00 5.94
N SER A 48 -2.24 4.92 4.83
CA SER A 48 -2.81 4.71 3.50
C SER A 48 -3.37 3.31 3.30
N THR A 49 -2.71 2.28 3.84
CA THR A 49 -3.23 0.90 3.83
C THR A 49 -4.51 0.77 4.67
N ALA A 50 -4.57 1.43 5.83
CA ALA A 50 -5.79 1.51 6.63
C ALA A 50 -6.93 2.20 5.87
N LEU A 51 -6.68 3.33 5.21
CA LEU A 51 -7.66 4.00 4.35
C LEU A 51 -8.15 3.10 3.21
N GLY A 52 -7.24 2.39 2.55
CA GLY A 52 -7.57 1.42 1.51
C GLY A 52 -8.48 0.31 2.03
N SER A 53 -8.21 -0.21 3.23
CA SER A 53 -9.06 -1.23 3.87
C SER A 53 -10.48 -0.71 4.13
N HIS A 54 -10.62 0.49 4.69
CA HIS A 54 -11.94 1.10 4.96
C HIS A 54 -12.71 1.40 3.67
N MET A 55 -12.02 1.84 2.61
CA MET A 55 -12.64 2.07 1.30
C MET A 55 -13.11 0.75 0.68
N GLY A 56 -12.32 -0.32 0.81
CA GLY A 56 -12.69 -1.69 0.39
C GLY A 56 -13.91 -2.21 1.15
N GLU A 57 -13.94 -2.07 2.48
CA GLU A 57 -15.10 -2.43 3.31
C GLU A 57 -16.35 -1.66 2.90
N LEU A 58 -16.22 -0.35 2.67
CA LEU A 58 -17.33 0.49 2.22
C LEU A 58 -17.86 -0.02 0.87
N ALA A 59 -16.99 -0.27 -0.10
CA ALA A 59 -17.36 -0.81 -1.40
C ALA A 59 -18.09 -2.16 -1.28
N GLN A 60 -17.61 -3.05 -0.42
CA GLN A 60 -18.27 -4.33 -0.13
C GLN A 60 -19.67 -4.14 0.46
N THR A 61 -19.82 -3.23 1.45
CA THR A 61 -21.14 -2.96 2.05
C THR A 61 -22.13 -2.35 1.05
N LEU A 62 -21.68 -1.42 0.20
CA LEU A 62 -22.48 -0.86 -0.89
C LEU A 62 -22.91 -1.94 -1.89
N ASN A 63 -21.99 -2.85 -2.26
CA ASN A 63 -22.29 -3.91 -3.20
C ASN A 63 -23.27 -4.94 -2.62
N ALA A 64 -23.09 -5.32 -1.35
CA ALA A 64 -23.97 -6.26 -0.65
C ALA A 64 -25.43 -5.77 -0.58
N GLN A 65 -25.64 -4.45 -0.51
CA GLN A 65 -26.96 -3.82 -0.39
C GLN A 65 -27.34 -3.01 -1.65
N ARG A 66 -26.73 -3.31 -2.80
CA ARG A 66 -26.88 -2.54 -4.04
C ARG A 66 -28.35 -2.36 -4.43
N GLN A 67 -29.14 -3.42 -4.39
CA GLN A 67 -30.57 -3.39 -4.76
C GLN A 67 -31.35 -2.36 -3.94
N LEU A 68 -31.11 -2.32 -2.62
CA LEU A 68 -31.72 -1.35 -1.72
C LEU A 68 -31.33 0.07 -2.13
N PHE A 69 -30.03 0.35 -2.21
CA PHE A 69 -29.53 1.71 -2.48
C PHE A 69 -29.91 2.22 -3.87
N THR A 70 -30.07 1.35 -4.87
CA THR A 70 -30.56 1.74 -6.20
C THR A 70 -32.05 2.10 -6.20
N SER A 71 -32.85 1.47 -5.32
CA SER A 71 -34.29 1.73 -5.22
C SER A 71 -34.65 2.90 -4.30
N LEU A 72 -33.73 3.29 -3.41
CA LEU A 72 -33.97 4.30 -2.40
C LEU A 72 -33.77 5.71 -2.97
N HIS A 73 -34.80 6.53 -2.86
CA HIS A 73 -34.77 7.94 -3.26
C HIS A 73 -34.75 8.85 -2.03
N PRO A 74 -33.63 9.54 -1.73
CA PRO A 74 -33.57 10.47 -0.61
C PRO A 74 -34.35 11.76 -0.94
N TYR A 75 -35.18 12.21 0.00
CA TYR A 75 -35.90 13.48 -0.06
C TYR A 75 -35.78 14.21 1.29
N PRO A 76 -35.82 15.55 1.31
CA PRO A 76 -35.77 16.29 2.57
C PRO A 76 -36.99 16.02 3.43
N LEU A 77 -36.79 15.92 4.75
CA LEU A 77 -37.90 15.85 5.70
C LEU A 77 -38.64 17.19 5.77
N PRO A 78 -39.94 17.21 6.11
CA PRO A 78 -40.69 18.45 6.33
C PRO A 78 -40.11 19.37 7.42
N SER A 79 -39.27 18.82 8.30
CA SER A 79 -38.55 19.56 9.34
C SER A 79 -37.32 20.31 8.82
N PHE A 80 -36.86 20.02 7.60
CA PHE A 80 -35.69 20.68 7.02
C PHE A 80 -36.07 22.07 6.49
N PRO A 81 -35.29 23.13 6.77
CA PRO A 81 -35.61 24.49 6.35
C PRO A 81 -35.31 24.71 4.85
N GLY A 82 -36.21 24.25 3.98
CA GLY A 82 -36.04 24.30 2.53
C GLY A 82 -35.88 25.71 1.95
N ASN A 83 -36.58 26.71 2.50
CA ASN A 83 -36.58 28.07 1.97
C ASN A 83 -35.32 28.89 2.31
N THR A 84 -34.63 28.57 3.40
CA THR A 84 -33.44 29.33 3.84
C THR A 84 -32.14 28.63 3.47
N GLN A 85 -32.13 27.31 3.35
CA GLN A 85 -30.94 26.49 3.12
C GLN A 85 -31.07 25.60 1.89
N GLU A 86 -31.72 26.10 0.83
CA GLU A 86 -31.85 25.34 -0.42
C GLU A 86 -30.49 24.99 -1.03
N GLY A 87 -29.52 25.93 -1.00
CA GLY A 87 -28.17 25.67 -1.53
C GLY A 87 -27.45 24.52 -0.83
N LEU A 88 -27.60 24.40 0.50
CA LEU A 88 -27.05 23.29 1.27
C LEU A 88 -27.73 21.96 0.89
N LEU A 89 -29.05 21.98 0.70
CA LEU A 89 -29.81 20.80 0.27
C LEU A 89 -29.34 20.30 -1.10
N GLN A 90 -29.17 21.22 -2.05
CA GLN A 90 -28.65 20.90 -3.38
C GLN A 90 -27.24 20.30 -3.31
N GLN A 91 -26.38 20.79 -2.41
CA GLN A 91 -25.05 20.25 -2.19
C GLN A 91 -25.08 18.85 -1.55
N LEU A 92 -25.94 18.61 -0.55
CA LEU A 92 -26.05 17.31 0.13
C LEU A 92 -26.66 16.22 -0.77
N LEU A 93 -27.62 16.58 -1.62
CA LEU A 93 -28.28 15.66 -2.54
C LEU A 93 -27.61 15.61 -3.93
N ARG A 94 -26.47 16.28 -4.10
CA ARG A 94 -25.73 16.29 -5.35
C ARG A 94 -25.23 14.87 -5.68
N LYS A 95 -25.61 14.37 -6.86
CA LYS A 95 -25.10 13.11 -7.43
C LYS A 95 -23.99 13.31 -8.45
N LYS A 96 -23.77 14.56 -8.88
CA LYS A 96 -22.75 14.88 -9.88
C LYS A 96 -21.36 14.70 -9.26
N PRO A 97 -20.49 13.84 -9.82
CA PRO A 97 -19.13 13.64 -9.32
C PRO A 97 -18.30 14.94 -9.40
N GLU A 98 -17.09 14.88 -8.85
CA GLU A 98 -16.16 16.00 -8.92
C GLU A 98 -15.62 16.17 -10.35
N PRO A 99 -15.34 17.41 -10.80
CA PRO A 99 -14.90 17.66 -12.17
C PRO A 99 -13.63 16.87 -12.54
N ARG A 100 -12.68 16.71 -11.62
CA ARG A 100 -11.49 15.88 -11.84
C ARG A 100 -11.81 14.40 -12.06
N ALA A 101 -12.83 13.88 -11.37
CA ALA A 101 -13.28 12.51 -11.58
C ALA A 101 -14.02 12.37 -12.92
N GLU A 102 -14.78 13.39 -13.34
CA GLU A 102 -15.41 13.45 -14.67
C GLU A 102 -14.36 13.44 -15.78
N GLU A 103 -13.34 14.29 -15.69
CA GLU A 103 -12.23 14.35 -16.64
C GLU A 103 -11.54 12.97 -16.76
N TRP A 104 -11.31 12.29 -15.64
CA TRP A 104 -10.65 10.99 -15.64
C TRP A 104 -11.53 9.88 -16.23
N ILE A 105 -12.85 9.91 -15.99
CA ILE A 105 -13.80 8.99 -16.64
C ILE A 105 -13.85 9.28 -18.15
N GLU A 106 -13.86 10.53 -18.56
CA GLU A 106 -13.84 10.88 -19.99
C GLU A 106 -12.53 10.48 -20.68
N GLU A 107 -11.39 10.58 -19.98
CA GLU A 107 -10.09 10.13 -20.48
C GLU A 107 -10.07 8.62 -20.68
N THR A 108 -10.52 7.85 -19.69
CA THR A 108 -10.59 6.38 -19.79
C THR A 108 -11.51 5.92 -20.93
N LEU A 109 -12.68 6.54 -21.08
CA LEU A 109 -13.59 6.23 -22.20
C LEU A 109 -13.00 6.57 -23.57
N LYS A 110 -12.14 7.60 -23.66
CA LYS A 110 -11.43 7.92 -24.92
C LYS A 110 -10.39 6.86 -25.25
N ILE A 111 -9.64 6.40 -24.26
CA ILE A 111 -8.65 5.32 -24.41
C ILE A 111 -9.36 4.05 -24.89
N ASP A 112 -10.43 3.63 -24.23
CA ASP A 112 -11.22 2.46 -24.62
C ASP A 112 -11.75 2.58 -26.07
N ALA A 113 -12.24 3.76 -26.44
CA ALA A 113 -12.76 4.02 -27.80
C ALA A 113 -11.66 4.09 -28.87
N GLU A 114 -10.41 4.43 -28.51
CA GLU A 114 -9.26 4.39 -29.38
C GLU A 114 -8.78 2.94 -29.59
N ASP A 115 -8.80 2.12 -28.53
CA ASP A 115 -8.48 0.70 -28.58
C ASP A 115 -9.50 -0.09 -29.42
N GLU A 116 -10.80 0.15 -29.26
CA GLU A 116 -11.85 -0.50 -30.10
C GLU A 116 -11.75 -0.11 -31.59
N LYS A 117 -11.29 1.11 -31.89
CA LYS A 117 -11.06 1.55 -33.28
C LYS A 117 -9.81 0.91 -33.87
N ALA A 118 -8.80 0.63 -33.05
CA ALA A 118 -7.61 -0.12 -33.46
C ALA A 118 -7.94 -1.61 -33.74
N GLU A 119 -8.91 -2.20 -33.03
CA GLU A 119 -9.38 -3.57 -33.32
C GLU A 119 -10.19 -3.69 -34.63
N ASN A 120 -11.01 -2.69 -34.97
CA ASN A 120 -11.85 -2.72 -36.18
C ASN A 120 -11.10 -2.36 -37.48
N GLY A 121 -9.84 -1.94 -37.38
CA GLY A 121 -9.00 -1.55 -38.52
C GLY A 121 -7.66 -2.25 -38.46
N VAL A 122 -7.52 -3.34 -39.22
CA VAL A 122 -6.30 -4.15 -39.38
C VAL A 122 -6.10 -5.16 -38.25
N GLY A 123 -6.45 -6.42 -38.55
CA GLY A 123 -6.07 -7.57 -37.74
C GLY A 123 -4.59 -7.50 -37.38
N VAL A 124 -4.31 -7.54 -36.09
CA VAL A 124 -2.96 -7.59 -35.52
C VAL A 124 -2.29 -8.88 -35.99
N THR A 125 -1.64 -8.82 -37.15
CA THR A 125 -0.57 -9.75 -37.53
C THR A 125 0.71 -9.31 -36.81
N ARG A 126 0.75 -9.51 -35.50
CA ARG A 126 1.98 -9.54 -34.71
C ARG A 126 1.74 -10.65 -33.69
N GLY A 127 2.52 -11.73 -33.77
CA GLY A 127 2.27 -13.01 -33.11
C GLY A 127 2.35 -12.98 -31.58
N THR A 128 1.45 -12.24 -30.94
CA THR A 128 1.25 -12.18 -29.49
C THR A 128 -0.25 -12.05 -29.27
N ALA A 129 -0.82 -13.11 -28.70
CA ALA A 129 -2.19 -13.31 -28.20
C ALA A 129 -3.20 -12.18 -28.44
N ALA A 130 -4.30 -12.52 -29.12
CA ALA A 130 -5.55 -11.76 -29.00
C ALA A 130 -5.80 -11.45 -27.51
N ILE A 131 -6.13 -10.20 -27.21
CA ILE A 131 -6.50 -9.80 -25.85
C ILE A 131 -7.65 -10.74 -25.44
N PRO A 132 -7.47 -11.56 -24.38
CA PRO A 132 -8.51 -12.48 -23.97
C PRO A 132 -9.77 -11.69 -23.63
N SER A 133 -10.94 -12.29 -23.87
CA SER A 133 -12.20 -11.69 -23.45
C SER A 133 -12.20 -11.37 -21.94
N ASP A 134 -13.01 -10.41 -21.50
CA ASP A 134 -13.10 -10.02 -20.08
C ASP A 134 -13.34 -11.24 -19.16
N ASP A 135 -14.15 -12.21 -19.61
CA ASP A 135 -14.38 -13.47 -18.90
C ASP A 135 -13.12 -14.35 -18.82
N GLU A 136 -12.38 -14.53 -19.92
CA GLU A 136 -11.12 -15.29 -19.93
C GLU A 136 -10.05 -14.64 -19.06
N THR A 137 -9.99 -13.30 -19.02
CA THR A 137 -9.07 -12.59 -18.12
C THR A 137 -9.46 -12.77 -16.66
N ARG A 138 -10.76 -12.76 -16.33
CA ARG A 138 -11.25 -13.05 -14.97
C ARG A 138 -10.88 -14.45 -14.51
N ASP A 139 -11.11 -15.46 -15.36
CA ASP A 139 -10.77 -16.85 -15.06
C ASP A 139 -9.26 -17.01 -14.81
N LEU A 140 -8.44 -16.33 -15.60
CA LEU A 140 -6.98 -16.31 -15.44
C LEU A 140 -6.56 -15.66 -14.12
N TRP A 141 -7.17 -14.53 -13.75
CA TRP A 141 -6.90 -13.86 -12.48
C TRP A 141 -7.38 -14.68 -11.27
N GLU A 142 -8.49 -15.40 -11.37
CA GLU A 142 -8.97 -16.30 -10.32
C GLU A 142 -8.00 -17.47 -10.10
N TRP A 143 -7.57 -18.13 -11.19
CA TRP A 143 -6.57 -19.19 -11.14
C TRP A 143 -5.22 -18.69 -10.58
N ALA A 144 -4.76 -17.53 -11.03
CA ALA A 144 -3.51 -16.92 -10.58
C ALA A 144 -3.58 -16.54 -9.09
N GLY A 145 -4.70 -15.97 -8.64
CA GLY A 145 -4.92 -15.62 -7.24
C GLY A 145 -4.90 -16.85 -6.33
N ALA A 146 -5.59 -17.94 -6.70
CA ALA A 146 -5.60 -19.16 -5.91
C ALA A 146 -4.21 -19.82 -5.83
N THR A 147 -3.50 -19.87 -6.96
CA THR A 147 -2.17 -20.49 -7.03
C THR A 147 -1.13 -19.68 -6.26
N THR A 148 -1.18 -18.35 -6.36
CA THR A 148 -0.26 -17.47 -5.63
C THR A 148 -0.54 -17.47 -4.14
N ALA A 149 -1.81 -17.44 -3.72
CA ALA A 149 -2.19 -17.54 -2.31
C ALA A 149 -1.67 -18.83 -1.67
N GLY A 150 -1.84 -19.98 -2.32
CA GLY A 150 -1.30 -21.26 -1.82
C GLY A 150 0.22 -21.24 -1.67
N LYS A 151 0.94 -20.67 -2.64
CA LYS A 151 2.40 -20.52 -2.57
C LYS A 151 2.84 -19.55 -1.47
N ILE A 152 2.09 -18.46 -1.24
CA ILE A 152 2.39 -17.50 -0.18
C ILE A 152 2.29 -18.18 1.18
N VAL A 153 1.24 -18.97 1.42
CA VAL A 153 1.08 -19.75 2.66
C VAL A 153 2.23 -20.73 2.83
N GLU A 154 2.62 -21.47 1.78
CA GLU A 154 3.78 -22.38 1.84
C GLU A 154 5.08 -21.62 2.16
N MET A 155 5.28 -20.44 1.58
CA MET A 155 6.46 -19.59 1.83
C MET A 155 6.45 -19.00 3.25
N GLU A 156 5.29 -18.68 3.82
CA GLU A 156 5.14 -18.24 5.20
C GLU A 156 5.39 -19.40 6.18
N GLU A 157 4.79 -20.58 5.96
CA GLU A 157 4.98 -21.77 6.79
C GLU A 157 6.43 -22.28 6.76
N SER A 158 7.11 -22.15 5.63
CA SER A 158 8.53 -22.49 5.50
C SER A 158 9.48 -21.43 6.04
N GLY A 159 8.96 -20.32 6.60
CA GLY A 159 9.74 -19.21 7.16
C GLY A 159 10.55 -18.45 6.11
N LEU A 160 10.18 -18.59 4.84
CA LEU A 160 10.97 -18.18 3.69
C LEU A 160 10.83 -16.67 3.41
N LEU A 161 9.73 -16.07 3.86
CA LEU A 161 9.48 -14.63 3.81
C LEU A 161 10.18 -13.86 4.94
N ASP A 162 10.53 -14.53 6.03
CA ASP A 162 11.23 -13.95 7.20
C ASP A 162 12.76 -14.18 7.13
N ASP A 163 13.22 -14.95 6.14
CA ASP A 163 14.64 -15.28 5.96
C ASP A 163 15.39 -14.22 5.14
N TYR A 164 16.63 -13.95 5.53
CA TYR A 164 17.53 -13.03 4.83
C TYR A 164 18.15 -13.64 3.56
N TYR A 165 17.92 -14.94 3.33
CA TYR A 165 18.49 -15.70 2.23
C TYR A 165 17.44 -16.14 1.22
N SER A 166 17.76 -15.99 -0.06
CA SER A 166 16.89 -16.48 -1.13
C SER A 166 16.85 -18.01 -1.19
N VAL A 167 15.77 -18.57 -1.76
CA VAL A 167 15.62 -20.02 -1.99
C VAL A 167 16.81 -20.64 -2.72
N LYS A 168 17.42 -19.87 -3.64
CA LYS A 168 18.58 -20.32 -4.43
C LYS A 168 19.83 -20.43 -3.57
N GLU A 169 20.10 -19.40 -2.77
CA GLU A 169 21.25 -19.35 -1.86
C GLU A 169 21.18 -20.43 -0.77
N ARG A 170 19.98 -20.78 -0.29
CA ARG A 170 19.80 -21.89 0.66
C ARG A 170 20.13 -23.25 0.03
N ARG A 171 19.79 -23.46 -1.24
CA ARG A 171 20.07 -24.72 -1.97
C ARG A 171 21.55 -24.86 -2.32
N GLU A 172 22.22 -23.75 -2.60
CA GLU A 172 23.66 -23.71 -2.90
C GLU A 172 24.53 -23.69 -1.64
N GLY A 173 23.91 -23.54 -0.48
CA GLY A 173 24.56 -23.44 0.82
C GLY A 173 24.86 -21.99 1.18
N ILE A 174 24.47 -21.60 2.39
CA ILE A 174 24.57 -20.23 2.94
C ILE A 174 26.04 -19.75 3.04
N GLN A 175 27.00 -20.65 2.85
CA GLN A 175 28.43 -20.37 2.96
C GLN A 175 28.99 -19.51 1.81
N ASN A 176 28.34 -19.47 0.65
CA ASN A 176 28.81 -18.72 -0.54
C ASN A 176 28.03 -17.43 -0.82
N VAL A 177 27.20 -16.95 0.11
CA VAL A 177 26.38 -15.76 -0.10
C VAL A 177 27.23 -14.49 -0.02
N VAL A 178 27.32 -13.76 -1.14
CA VAL A 178 28.08 -12.51 -1.33
C VAL A 178 27.20 -11.27 -1.09
N THR A 179 26.10 -11.41 -0.33
CA THR A 179 25.34 -10.22 0.07
C THR A 179 26.04 -9.60 1.28
N GLY A 180 26.64 -8.43 1.07
CA GLY A 180 27.50 -7.73 2.03
C GLY A 180 26.81 -7.17 3.28
N LEU A 181 25.65 -7.69 3.68
CA LEU A 181 24.98 -7.34 4.94
C LEU A 181 24.86 -8.59 5.83
N LYS A 182 25.98 -9.00 6.42
CA LYS A 182 25.95 -9.91 7.57
C LYS A 182 25.59 -9.09 8.81
N ARG A 183 24.31 -9.05 9.19
CA ARG A 183 23.97 -8.66 10.56
C ARG A 183 24.42 -9.82 11.45
N GLN A 184 25.24 -9.54 12.48
CA GLN A 184 25.63 -10.56 13.44
C GLN A 184 24.36 -11.09 14.12
N LEU A 185 23.99 -12.33 13.82
CA LEU A 185 22.95 -13.07 14.51
C LEU A 185 23.53 -13.41 15.89
N ASP A 186 23.06 -12.76 16.94
CA ASP A 186 23.48 -13.07 18.32
C ASP A 186 22.87 -14.42 18.73
N ASP A 187 23.68 -15.48 18.65
CA ASP A 187 23.32 -16.85 19.04
C ASP A 187 23.37 -17.01 20.57
N SER A 188 22.56 -16.23 21.29
CA SER A 188 22.45 -16.32 22.75
C SER A 188 21.22 -17.10 23.23
N SER A 189 20.47 -17.73 22.34
CA SER A 189 19.31 -18.57 22.70
C SER A 189 19.65 -20.06 22.91
N SER A 190 20.78 -20.37 23.56
CA SER A 190 21.03 -21.71 24.11
C SER A 190 22.10 -21.73 25.21
N ALA A 191 21.75 -21.26 26.42
CA ALA A 191 22.22 -21.84 27.68
C ALA A 191 21.57 -21.12 28.88
N GLY A 192 20.94 -21.88 29.76
CA GLY A 192 20.42 -21.38 31.03
C GLY A 192 21.53 -20.90 31.98
N GLY A 193 21.28 -19.81 32.70
CA GLY A 193 22.13 -19.30 33.77
C GLY A 193 21.54 -18.05 34.43
N THR A 194 21.11 -18.21 35.68
CA THR A 194 20.58 -17.25 36.66
C THR A 194 21.19 -15.83 36.67
N PRO A 195 20.41 -14.79 37.07
CA PRO A 195 20.82 -13.39 37.04
C PRO A 195 21.74 -13.06 38.23
N LYS A 196 22.74 -12.20 38.01
CA LYS A 196 23.41 -11.48 39.10
C LYS A 196 23.38 -9.98 38.84
N SER A 197 22.92 -9.32 39.88
CA SER A 197 22.76 -7.90 40.11
C SER A 197 24.06 -7.21 40.51
N GLU A 198 23.99 -5.88 40.49
CA GLU A 198 24.77 -4.85 41.23
C GLU A 198 25.88 -4.11 40.47
N GLU A 199 25.57 -2.83 40.22
CA GLU A 199 26.36 -1.61 40.49
C GLU A 199 27.89 -1.73 40.48
N ASP A 200 28.53 -1.01 39.55
CA ASP A 200 29.37 0.12 39.97
C ASP A 200 29.55 1.13 38.83
N VAL A 201 29.29 2.40 39.13
CA VAL A 201 29.45 3.55 38.25
C VAL A 201 30.83 4.14 38.53
N LYS A 202 31.70 4.18 37.53
CA LYS A 202 32.89 5.04 37.59
C LYS A 202 33.10 5.78 36.28
N MET A 203 32.81 7.08 36.34
CA MET A 203 33.12 8.09 35.33
C MET A 203 34.60 8.44 35.43
N GLU A 204 35.34 8.35 34.33
CA GLU A 204 36.57 9.12 34.10
C GLU A 204 36.49 9.71 32.68
N ASP A 205 36.45 11.04 32.63
CA ASP A 205 36.60 11.86 31.44
C ASP A 205 38.03 11.75 30.91
N GLU A 206 38.19 11.46 29.63
CA GLU A 206 39.34 11.91 28.84
C GLU A 206 38.94 12.09 27.37
N ASP A 207 39.53 13.15 26.80
CA ASP A 207 39.06 13.97 25.70
C ASP A 207 39.58 13.49 24.32
N GLU A 208 38.88 13.96 23.29
CA GLU A 208 39.30 14.12 21.88
C GLU A 208 39.58 12.90 20.96
N SER A 209 39.05 13.02 19.73
CA SER A 209 39.37 12.33 18.46
C SER A 209 38.71 10.96 18.15
N LYS A 210 37.43 10.97 17.74
CA LYS A 210 36.74 9.80 17.14
C LYS A 210 36.05 10.06 15.79
N GLU A 211 36.53 11.00 14.97
CA GLU A 211 36.02 11.15 13.60
C GLU A 211 36.78 10.30 12.56
N ASP A 212 38.04 9.93 12.81
CA ASP A 212 38.85 9.21 11.82
C ASP A 212 38.73 7.68 11.88
N GLN A 213 38.12 7.10 12.92
CA GLN A 213 38.01 5.64 13.06
C GLN A 213 36.76 5.04 12.39
N LYS A 214 35.84 5.85 11.87
CA LYS A 214 34.61 5.35 11.22
C LYS A 214 34.78 5.09 9.71
N LEU A 215 35.85 5.60 9.11
CA LEU A 215 36.11 5.46 7.68
C LEU A 215 36.91 4.20 7.31
N THR A 216 37.47 3.48 8.28
CA THR A 216 38.15 2.21 8.07
C THR A 216 37.23 0.99 8.18
N GLU A 217 35.99 1.17 8.64
CA GLU A 217 34.97 0.11 8.75
C GLU A 217 34.19 -0.10 7.44
N ILE A 218 34.31 0.84 6.51
CA ILE A 218 33.85 0.74 5.13
C ILE A 218 35.14 0.68 4.32
N GLY A 219 35.47 -0.45 3.69
CA GLY A 219 36.77 -0.69 3.02
C GLY A 219 37.10 0.22 1.82
N LEU A 220 37.11 1.52 2.02
CA LEU A 220 37.57 2.55 1.09
C LEU A 220 39.00 2.93 1.50
N ASP A 221 39.96 2.62 0.63
CA ASP A 221 41.32 3.17 0.73
C ASP A 221 41.27 4.70 0.51
N PRO A 222 41.57 5.55 1.52
CA PRO A 222 41.52 7.01 1.38
C PRO A 222 42.64 7.56 0.47
N SER A 223 43.56 6.71 0.02
CA SER A 223 44.69 7.08 -0.86
C SER A 223 44.35 7.03 -2.34
N LYS A 224 43.17 6.54 -2.74
CA LYS A 224 42.77 6.45 -4.16
C LYS A 224 41.81 7.59 -4.49
N PRO A 225 42.03 8.35 -5.59
CA PRO A 225 41.11 9.40 -5.99
C PRO A 225 39.73 8.79 -6.34
N PRO A 226 38.63 9.48 -6.03
CA PRO A 226 37.29 9.00 -6.34
C PRO A 226 37.13 8.81 -7.86
N MET A 227 36.52 7.70 -8.29
CA MET A 227 36.30 7.41 -9.71
C MET A 227 35.40 8.48 -10.35
N PRO A 228 35.69 8.91 -11.59
CA PRO A 228 34.82 9.83 -12.32
C PRO A 228 33.48 9.16 -12.62
N LEU A 229 32.40 9.94 -12.49
CA LEU A 229 31.00 9.53 -12.70
C LEU A 229 30.74 8.85 -14.04
N GLU A 230 31.52 9.19 -15.07
CA GLU A 230 31.42 8.57 -16.40
C GLU A 230 31.75 7.07 -16.39
N GLN A 231 32.62 6.62 -15.49
CA GLN A 231 32.96 5.20 -15.36
C GLN A 231 31.88 4.41 -14.61
N LEU A 232 31.17 5.04 -13.67
CA LEU A 232 30.02 4.43 -12.99
C LEU A 232 28.84 4.21 -13.94
N LEU A 233 28.51 5.22 -14.74
CA LEU A 233 27.42 5.13 -15.72
C LEU A 233 27.72 4.16 -16.86
N ARG A 234 28.99 3.97 -17.21
CA ARG A 234 29.42 2.98 -18.21
C ARG A 234 29.32 1.54 -17.70
N LEU A 235 29.42 1.31 -16.39
CA LEU A 235 29.25 -0.02 -15.79
C LEU A 235 27.77 -0.43 -15.74
N GLU A 236 26.88 0.54 -15.53
CA GLU A 236 25.42 0.30 -15.51
C GLU A 236 24.82 0.12 -16.90
N SER A 237 25.36 0.82 -17.92
CA SER A 237 24.88 0.73 -19.31
C SER A 237 25.51 -0.41 -20.12
N GLY A 238 26.26 -1.29 -19.48
CA GLY A 238 26.93 -2.44 -20.09
C GLY A 238 26.28 -3.78 -19.74
N ALA A 239 25.00 -3.95 -20.08
CA ALA A 239 24.30 -5.23 -20.22
C ALA A 239 23.28 -5.12 -21.35
#